data_AF-T1B1W8-F1
#
_entry.id   AF-T1B1W8-F1
#
_cell.length_a   1.000
_cell.length_b   1.000
_cell.length_c   1.000
_cell.angle_alpha   90.00
_cell.angle_beta   90.00
_cell.angle_gamma   90.00
#
_symmetry.space_group_name_H-M   'P 1'
#
loop_
_entity.id
_entity.type
_entity.pdbx_description
1 polymer ?
#
loop_
_entity_poly.entity_id
_entity_poly.type
_entity_poly.pdbx_seq_one_letter_code
_entity_poly.pdbx_strand_id
1 'polypeptide(L)'
;DAMILTELLRGLINAGVTLVTTSNTPPTGLYREGLQRARCVPAIELLRQHCEVIELASAQDWRLRALKQAPTWLTPLGAQTERRLEQVFQRLAHGVRTECDGRIEVLGRSIA
;
A
#
# COMPACT_ATOMS: atom_id res chain seq x y z
N ASP A 1 14.00 -9.26 5.45
CA ASP A 1 14.81 -10.49 5.30
C ASP A 1 13.99 -11.50 4.50
N ALA A 2 14.50 -11.96 3.36
CA ALA A 2 13.79 -12.88 2.47
C ALA A 2 13.65 -14.30 3.05
N MET A 3 14.50 -14.65 4.03
CA MET A 3 14.42 -15.93 4.73
C MET A 3 13.13 -16.02 5.57
N ILE A 4 12.76 -14.94 6.26
CA ILE A 4 11.51 -14.87 7.05
C ILE A 4 10.28 -15.07 6.15
N LEU A 5 10.28 -14.49 4.95
CA LEU A 5 9.13 -14.56 4.06
C LEU A 5 8.85 -15.99 3.59
N THR A 6 9.88 -16.75 3.27
CA THR A 6 9.73 -18.15 2.84
C THR A 6 9.13 -19.00 3.97
N GLU A 7 9.68 -18.88 5.18
CA GLU A 7 9.20 -19.66 6.34
C GLU A 7 7.79 -19.25 6.77
N LEU A 8 7.47 -17.95 6.70
CA LEU A 8 6.11 -17.46 6.94
C LEU A 8 5.12 -18.09 5.96
N LEU A 9 5.41 -18.06 4.65
CA LEU A 9 4.53 -18.63 3.64
C LEU A 9 4.33 -20.13 3.84
N ARG A 10 5.41 -20.88 4.14
CA ARG A 10 5.30 -22.31 4.50
C ARG A 10 4.40 -22.53 5.70
N GLY A 11 4.58 -21.73 6.76
CA GLY A 11 3.77 -21.82 7.97
C GLY A 11 2.28 -21.58 7.70
N LEU A 12 1.95 -20.54 6.93
CA LEU A 12 0.57 -20.22 6.54
C LEU A 12 -0.06 -21.36 5.72
N ILE A 13 0.66 -21.87 4.72
CA ILE A 13 0.20 -22.99 3.87
C ILE A 13 -0.04 -24.24 4.72
N ASN A 14 0.91 -24.60 5.59
CA ASN A 14 0.81 -25.78 6.45
C ASN A 14 -0.34 -25.66 7.47
N ALA A 15 -0.66 -24.44 7.90
CA ALA A 15 -1.80 -24.18 8.79
C ALA A 15 -3.16 -24.15 8.06
N GLY A 16 -3.20 -24.36 6.73
CA GLY A 16 -4.43 -24.29 5.94
C GLY A 16 -5.01 -22.88 5.81
N VAL A 17 -4.18 -21.85 5.99
CA VAL A 17 -4.62 -20.44 5.88
C VAL A 17 -4.86 -20.08 4.43
N THR A 18 -6.01 -19.45 4.15
CA THR A 18 -6.27 -18.82 2.86
C THR A 18 -5.49 -17.51 2.75
N LEU A 19 -4.51 -17.47 1.84
CA LEU A 19 -3.72 -16.28 1.55
C LEU A 19 -4.36 -15.47 0.43
N VAL A 20 -4.70 -14.22 0.72
CA VAL A 20 -5.01 -13.20 -0.30
C VAL A 20 -3.95 -12.12 -0.22
N THR A 21 -3.30 -11.84 -1.34
CA THR A 21 -2.23 -10.83 -1.42
C THR A 21 -2.31 -10.07 -2.74
N THR A 22 -1.86 -8.82 -2.73
CA THR A 22 -1.86 -7.94 -3.91
C THR A 22 -0.45 -7.54 -4.26
N SER A 23 -0.14 -7.46 -5.56
CA SER A 23 1.16 -7.02 -6.06
C SER A 23 0.99 -6.23 -7.34
N ASN A 24 1.85 -5.23 -7.54
CA ASN A 24 1.95 -4.48 -8.80
C ASN A 24 2.74 -5.22 -9.89
N THR A 25 3.36 -6.35 -9.54
CA THR A 25 4.20 -7.15 -10.42
C THR A 25 3.81 -8.63 -10.29
N PRO A 26 3.76 -9.41 -11.39
CA PRO A 26 3.50 -10.84 -11.29
C PRO A 26 4.55 -11.54 -10.39
N PRO A 27 4.21 -12.70 -9.77
CA PRO A 27 5.12 -13.39 -8.84
C PRO A 27 6.54 -13.60 -9.36
N THR A 28 6.68 -13.97 -10.63
CA THR A 28 8.00 -14.18 -11.28
C THR A 28 8.84 -12.90 -11.35
N GLY A 29 8.22 -11.73 -11.40
CA GLY A 29 8.89 -10.44 -11.42
C GLY A 29 9.13 -9.82 -10.04
N LEU A 30 8.64 -10.43 -8.96
CA LEU A 30 8.81 -9.91 -7.61
C LEU A 30 10.28 -9.78 -7.26
N TYR A 31 10.71 -8.58 -6.84
CA TYR A 31 12.10 -8.32 -6.45
C TYR A 31 13.10 -8.62 -7.60
N ARG A 32 12.70 -8.32 -8.84
CA ARG A 32 13.61 -8.32 -10.01
C ARG A 32 14.72 -7.32 -9.77
N GLU A 33 15.97 -7.72 -10.02
CA GLU A 33 17.19 -6.91 -9.79
C GLU A 33 17.46 -6.52 -8.33
N GLY A 34 16.66 -7.01 -7.37
CA GLY A 34 16.88 -6.74 -5.96
C GLY A 34 18.17 -7.39 -5.45
N LEU A 35 18.86 -6.67 -4.56
CA LEU A 35 20.04 -7.17 -3.86
C LEU A 35 19.65 -8.45 -3.10
N GLN A 36 20.24 -9.58 -3.49
CA GLN A 36 19.93 -10.93 -2.98
C GLN A 36 18.59 -11.56 -3.44
N ARG A 37 18.12 -11.27 -4.66
CA ARG A 37 16.93 -11.92 -5.26
C ARG A 37 16.88 -13.44 -5.10
N ALA A 38 18.03 -14.12 -5.19
CA ALA A 38 18.12 -15.56 -4.99
C ALA A 38 17.47 -16.03 -3.67
N ARG A 39 17.50 -15.21 -2.61
CA ARG A 39 16.85 -15.52 -1.32
C ARG A 39 15.33 -15.39 -1.36
N CYS A 40 14.77 -14.62 -2.29
CA CYS A 40 13.32 -14.49 -2.49
C CYS A 40 12.75 -15.57 -3.40
N VAL A 41 13.58 -16.26 -4.19
CA VAL A 41 13.14 -17.31 -5.13
C VAL A 41 12.31 -18.39 -4.44
N PRO A 42 12.67 -18.93 -3.27
CA PRO A 42 11.85 -19.94 -2.59
C PRO A 42 10.44 -19.44 -2.24
N ALA A 43 10.32 -18.19 -1.75
CA ALA A 43 9.03 -17.58 -1.48
C ALA A 43 8.20 -17.37 -2.77
N ILE A 44 8.86 -16.96 -3.87
CA ILE A 44 8.20 -16.79 -5.18
C ILE A 44 7.64 -18.14 -5.67
N GLU A 45 8.39 -19.23 -5.52
CA GLU A 45 7.92 -20.56 -5.91
C GLU A 45 6.73 -21.03 -5.06
N LEU A 46 6.73 -20.77 -3.75
CA LEU A 46 5.58 -21.08 -2.89
C LEU A 46 4.31 -20.32 -3.34
N LEU A 47 4.44 -19.04 -3.68
CA LEU A 47 3.33 -18.25 -4.21
C LEU A 47 2.82 -18.84 -5.53
N ARG A 48 3.72 -19.24 -6.44
CA ARG A 48 3.34 -19.83 -7.74
C ARG A 48 2.67 -21.19 -7.61
N GLN A 49 3.05 -21.98 -6.59
CA GLN A 49 2.51 -23.31 -6.35
C GLN A 49 1.14 -23.29 -5.66
N HIS A 50 0.92 -22.34 -4.75
CA HIS A 50 -0.24 -22.35 -3.86
C HIS A 50 -1.22 -21.20 -4.08
N CYS A 51 -0.90 -20.20 -4.91
CA CYS A 51 -1.80 -19.11 -5.22
C CYS A 51 -2.20 -19.11 -6.70
N GLU A 52 -3.45 -18.75 -6.97
CA GLU A 52 -3.91 -18.37 -8.29
C GLU A 52 -3.55 -16.90 -8.56
N VAL A 53 -3.02 -16.60 -9.75
CA VAL A 53 -2.68 -15.24 -10.14
C VAL A 53 -3.83 -14.63 -10.90
N ILE A 54 -4.48 -13.64 -10.31
CA ILE A 54 -5.54 -12.86 -10.95
C ILE A 54 -4.96 -11.50 -11.36
N GLU A 55 -4.88 -11.27 -12.67
CA GLU A 55 -4.45 -9.97 -13.20
C GLU A 55 -5.61 -8.96 -13.14
N LEU A 56 -5.42 -7.88 -12.40
CA LEU A 56 -6.36 -6.76 -12.34
C LEU A 56 -6.02 -5.75 -13.44
N ALA A 57 -6.37 -6.08 -14.68
CA ALA A 57 -6.23 -5.15 -15.81
C ALA A 57 -7.28 -4.04 -15.69
N SER A 58 -6.84 -2.79 -15.50
CA SER A 58 -7.71 -1.61 -15.49
C SER A 58 -7.21 -0.58 -16.49
N ALA A 59 -8.06 -0.19 -17.45
CA ALA A 59 -7.78 0.93 -18.35
C ALA A 59 -7.76 2.28 -17.62
N GLN A 60 -8.35 2.32 -16.42
CA GLN A 60 -8.43 3.51 -15.59
C GLN A 60 -7.42 3.42 -14.44
N ASP A 61 -6.52 4.41 -14.37
CA ASP A 61 -5.74 4.63 -13.15
C ASP A 61 -6.65 5.33 -12.12
N TRP A 62 -7.09 4.57 -11.13
CA TRP A 62 -8.00 5.03 -10.08
C TRP A 62 -7.36 6.09 -9.18
N ARG A 63 -6.03 6.13 -9.07
CA ARG A 63 -5.32 7.21 -8.35
C ARG A 63 -5.54 8.54 -9.06
N LEU A 64 -5.48 8.55 -10.39
CA LEU A 64 -5.60 9.76 -11.20
C LEU A 64 -7.02 10.36 -11.20
N ARG A 65 -8.05 9.60 -10.81
CA ARG A 65 -9.41 10.14 -10.67
C ARG A 65 -9.49 11.24 -9.59
N ALA A 66 -8.77 11.03 -8.48
CA ALA A 66 -8.64 11.99 -7.39
C ALA A 66 -7.47 12.97 -7.63
N LEU A 67 -6.30 12.44 -8.02
CA LEU A 67 -5.04 13.20 -8.03
C LEU A 67 -4.81 14.09 -9.26
N LYS A 68 -5.53 13.91 -10.39
CA LYS A 68 -5.46 14.88 -11.51
C LYS A 68 -5.96 16.28 -11.14
N GLN A 69 -6.63 16.43 -10.00
CA GLN A 69 -7.25 17.70 -9.57
C GLN A 69 -6.34 18.58 -8.71
N ALA A 70 -5.11 18.15 -8.43
CA ALA A 70 -4.17 18.83 -7.55
C ALA A 70 -2.71 18.66 -7.97
N PRO A 71 -1.84 19.67 -7.76
CA PRO A 71 -0.40 19.52 -7.93
C PRO A 71 0.18 18.55 -6.90
N THR A 72 1.23 17.81 -7.28
CA THR A 72 1.90 16.80 -6.43
C THR A 72 2.52 17.40 -5.16
N TRP A 73 3.03 18.63 -5.25
CA TRP A 73 3.56 19.40 -4.13
C TRP A 73 3.15 20.86 -4.26
N LEU A 74 3.06 21.56 -3.13
CA LEU A 74 2.79 22.99 -3.08
C LEU A 74 3.99 23.70 -2.48
N THR A 75 4.41 24.79 -3.11
CA THR A 75 5.56 25.59 -2.73
C THR A 75 5.40 27.01 -3.28
N PRO A 76 5.91 28.07 -2.60
CA PRO A 76 6.55 28.06 -1.29
C PRO A 76 5.56 27.82 -0.14
N LEU A 77 6.08 27.55 1.06
CA LEU A 77 5.27 27.48 2.28
C LEU A 77 4.69 28.86 2.60
N GLY A 78 3.45 28.89 3.08
CA GLY A 78 2.77 30.11 3.49
C GLY A 78 1.24 29.99 3.38
N ALA A 79 0.55 31.03 3.83
CA ALA A 79 -0.91 31.03 3.97
C ALA A 79 -1.66 30.71 2.66
N GLN A 80 -1.12 31.09 1.50
CA GLN A 80 -1.74 30.77 0.21
C GLN A 80 -1.69 29.26 -0.10
N THR A 81 -0.55 28.64 0.16
CA THR A 81 -0.33 27.20 -0.02
C THR A 81 -1.16 26.38 0.97
N GLU A 82 -1.27 26.83 2.22
CA GLU A 82 -2.15 26.21 3.22
C GLU A 82 -3.61 26.22 2.79
N ARG A 83 -4.13 27.38 2.35
CA ARG A 83 -5.50 27.47 1.82
C ARG A 83 -5.71 26.56 0.62
N ARG A 84 -4.70 26.44 -0.25
CA ARG A 84 -4.79 25.58 -1.44
C ARG A 84 -4.82 24.10 -1.06
N LEU A 85 -4.01 23.70 -0.08
CA LEU A 85 -4.01 22.34 0.46
C LEU A 85 -5.36 22.01 1.10
N GLU A 86 -5.91 22.92 1.91
CA GLU A 86 -7.23 22.77 2.53
C GLU A 86 -8.33 22.58 1.45
N GLN A 87 -8.32 23.38 0.39
CA GLN A 87 -9.26 23.23 -0.73
C GLN A 87 -9.12 21.89 -1.46
N VAL A 88 -7.89 21.37 -1.58
CA VAL A 88 -7.67 20.04 -2.18
C VAL A 88 -8.20 18.97 -1.24
N PHE A 89 -7.89 19.06 0.05
CA PHE A 89 -8.34 18.13 1.08
C PHE A 89 -9.87 18.04 1.11
N GLN A 90 -10.58 19.18 1.20
CA GLN A 90 -12.05 19.22 1.24
C GLN A 90 -12.71 18.63 -0.02
N ARG A 91 -12.06 18.68 -1.18
CA ARG A 91 -12.58 18.05 -2.42
C ARG A 91 -12.39 16.54 -2.44
N LEU A 92 -11.33 16.03 -1.81
CA LEU A 92 -10.97 14.61 -1.82
C LEU A 92 -11.55 13.84 -0.64
N ALA A 93 -11.65 14.47 0.53
CA ALA A 93 -12.22 13.89 1.72
C ALA A 93 -13.76 13.89 1.59
N HIS A 94 -14.33 12.74 1.24
CA HIS A 94 -15.77 12.54 1.26
C HIS A 94 -16.21 12.17 2.69
N GLY A 95 -17.00 13.02 3.35
CA GLY A 95 -17.53 12.75 4.69
C GLY A 95 -17.83 14.02 5.50
N VAL A 96 -18.44 13.85 6.66
CA VAL A 96 -18.65 14.95 7.62
C VAL A 96 -17.33 15.23 8.34
N ARG A 97 -16.85 16.47 8.27
CA ARG A 97 -15.73 16.93 9.08
C ARG A 97 -16.10 16.77 10.55
N THR A 98 -15.50 15.78 11.20
CA THR A 98 -15.70 15.54 12.62
C THR A 98 -14.43 15.96 13.32
N GLU A 99 -14.51 17.06 14.06
CA GLU A 99 -13.49 17.42 15.03
C GLU A 99 -13.81 16.65 16.31
N CYS A 100 -13.12 15.54 16.54
CA CYS A 100 -13.04 14.96 17.88
C CYS A 100 -11.92 15.69 18.63
N ASP A 101 -12.05 15.89 19.95
CA ASP A 101 -11.02 16.46 20.83
C ASP A 101 -9.78 15.53 20.87
N GLY A 102 -9.02 15.59 19.78
CA GLY A 102 -8.27 14.49 19.19
C GLY A 102 -7.19 13.91 20.08
N ARG A 103 -7.54 12.87 20.83
CA ARG A 103 -6.58 11.88 21.29
C ARG A 103 -6.68 10.68 20.38
N ILE A 104 -5.73 10.56 19.46
CA ILE A 104 -5.59 9.34 18.66
C ILE A 104 -4.67 8.41 19.45
N GLU A 105 -5.20 7.29 19.93
CA GLU A 105 -4.38 6.28 20.58
C GLU A 105 -3.83 5.31 19.55
N VAL A 106 -2.51 5.26 19.39
CA VAL A 106 -1.82 4.32 18.50
C VAL A 106 -0.92 3.43 19.35
N LEU A 107 -1.24 2.13 19.40
CA LEU A 107 -0.48 1.14 20.18
C LEU A 107 -0.33 1.51 21.67
N GLY A 108 -1.40 2.03 22.28
CA GLY A 108 -1.39 2.44 23.70
C GLY A 108 -0.79 3.83 23.96
N ARG A 109 -0.47 4.61 22.91
CA ARG A 109 0.12 5.94 23.02
C ARG A 109 -0.81 6.99 22.47
N SER A 110 -1.13 8.00 23.29
CA SER A 110 -1.87 9.18 22.84
C SER A 110 -0.98 10.04 21.94
N ILE A 111 -1.43 10.28 20.71
CA ILE A 111 -0.88 11.27 19.79
C ILE A 111 -1.81 12.50 19.86
N ALA A 112 -1.26 13.62 20.33
CA ALA A 112 -1.91 14.93 20.40
C ALA A 112 -1.36 15.85 19.32
#